data_AF-A0A7S7SNS7-F1
#
_entry.id   AF-A0A7S7SNS7-F1
#
_cell.length_a   1.000
_cell.length_b   1.000
_cell.length_c   1.000
_cell.angle_alpha   90.00
_cell.angle_beta   90.00
_cell.angle_gamma   90.00
#
_symmetry.space_group_name_H-M   'P 1'
#
loop_
_entity.id
_entity.type
_entity.pdbx_description
1 polymer ?
#
loop_
_entity_poly.entity_id
_entity_poly.type
_entity_poly.pdbx_seq_one_letter_code
_entity_poly.pdbx_strand_id
1 'polypeptide(L)' 'MVQLQDKPPALTSDDWALICQLLEAKQRELLSEIRHTDKRTFREALHERLQQVDRLIQRVSTPGSPE' A
#
# COMPACT_ATOMS: atom_id res chain seq x y z
N MET A 1 -20.83 -7.19 -2.62
CA MET A 1 -20.12 -7.09 -3.92
C MET A 1 -19.89 -5.62 -4.18
N VAL A 2 -18.64 -5.16 -4.15
CA VAL A 2 -18.30 -3.78 -4.52
C VAL A 2 -18.36 -3.73 -6.05
N GLN A 3 -19.37 -3.07 -6.60
CA GLN A 3 -19.44 -2.76 -8.02
C GLN A 3 -18.32 -1.75 -8.30
N LEU A 4 -17.19 -2.22 -8.84
CA LEU A 4 -16.14 -1.34 -9.35
C LEU A 4 -16.69 -0.70 -10.63
N GLN A 5 -17.20 0.53 -10.51
CA GLN A 5 -17.48 1.35 -11.68
C GLN A 5 -16.20 1.44 -12.53
N ASP A 6 -16.35 1.36 -13.84
CA ASP A 6 -15.27 1.33 -14.85
C ASP A 6 -14.33 2.56 -14.77
N LYS A 7 -14.78 3.62 -14.07
CA LYS A 7 -13.97 4.79 -13.75
C LYS A 7 -13.70 4.86 -12.23
N PRO A 8 -12.42 4.91 -11.80
CA PRO A 8 -12.12 5.11 -10.39
C PRO A 8 -12.69 6.46 -9.93
N PRO A 9 -13.25 6.53 -8.71
CA PRO A 9 -13.74 7.79 -8.16
C PRO A 9 -12.60 8.81 -8.11
N ALA A 10 -12.90 10.07 -8.42
CA ALA A 10 -11.96 11.15 -8.22
C ALA A 10 -11.75 11.33 -6.72
N LEU A 11 -10.54 11.06 -6.25
CA LEU A 11 -10.14 11.24 -4.85
C LEU A 11 -9.66 12.67 -4.64
N THR A 12 -10.08 13.28 -3.53
CA THR A 12 -9.62 14.61 -3.11
C THR A 12 -8.20 14.54 -2.57
N SER A 13 -7.55 15.70 -2.38
CA SER A 13 -6.23 15.76 -1.74
C SER A 13 -6.24 15.18 -0.32
N ASP A 14 -7.33 15.39 0.43
CA ASP A 14 -7.50 14.80 1.76
C ASP A 14 -7.64 13.27 1.71
N ASP A 15 -8.37 12.75 0.72
CA ASP A 15 -8.47 11.29 0.52
C ASP A 15 -7.10 10.69 0.18
N TRP A 16 -6.31 11.35 -0.67
CA TRP A 16 -4.95 10.92 -0.97
C TRP A 16 -4.03 10.99 0.25
N ALA A 17 -4.11 12.06 1.05
CA ALA A 17 -3.35 12.18 2.28
C ALA A 17 -3.70 11.05 3.27
N LEU A 18 -4.98 10.71 3.40
CA LEU A 18 -5.43 9.58 4.21
C LEU A 18 -4.90 8.24 3.67
N ILE A 19 -4.96 8.02 2.35
CA ILE A 19 -4.43 6.81 1.71
C ILE A 19 -2.93 6.67 1.98
N CYS A 20 -2.14 7.74 1.85
CA CYS A 20 -0.72 7.73 2.19
C CYS A 20 -0.49 7.30 3.64
N GLN A 21 -1.20 7.89 4.60
CA GLN A 21 -1.09 7.54 6.02
C GLN A 21 -1.43 6.07 6.28
N LEU A 22 -2.47 5.54 5.64
CA LEU A 22 -2.88 4.14 5.77
C LEU A 22 -1.82 3.19 5.19
N LEU A 23 -1.24 3.54 4.05
CA LEU A 23 -0.18 2.74 3.42
C LEU A 23 1.09 2.72 4.29
N GLU A 24 1.51 3.87 4.82
CA GLU A 24 2.66 3.97 5.73
C GLU A 24 2.44 3.21 7.04
N ALA A 25 1.23 3.28 7.61
CA ALA A 25 0.87 2.47 8.78
C ALA A 25 0.99 0.98 8.46
N LYS A 26 0.45 0.53 7.32
CA LYS A 26 0.52 -0.88 6.92
C LYS A 26 1.95 -1.33 6.61
N GLN A 27 2.78 -0.48 6.02
CA GLN A 27 4.20 -0.77 5.79
C GLN A 27 4.93 -1.05 7.11
N ARG A 28 4.71 -0.19 8.13
CA ARG A 28 5.30 -0.37 9.48
C ARG A 28 4.82 -1.66 10.16
N GLU A 29 3.54 -1.97 10.03
CA GLU A 29 2.95 -3.22 10.54
C GLU A 29 3.63 -4.44 9.90
N LEU A 30 3.70 -4.48 8.56
CA LEU A 30 4.32 -5.59 7.82
C LEU A 30 5.80 -5.77 8.17
N LEU A 31 6.55 -4.68 8.32
CA LEU A 31 7.95 -4.74 8.77
C LEU A 31 8.09 -5.35 10.17
N SER A 32 7.17 -5.02 11.08
CA SER A 32 7.10 -5.61 12.42
C SER A 32 6.76 -7.11 12.36
N GLU A 33 5.75 -7.49 11.57
CA GLU A 33 5.35 -8.89 11.38
C GLU A 33 6.50 -9.74 10.79
N ILE A 34 7.22 -9.21 9.79
CA ILE A 34 8.37 -9.89 9.18
C ILE A 34 9.48 -10.14 10.21
N ARG A 35 9.74 -9.15 11.09
CA ARG A 35 10.74 -9.28 12.15
C ARG A 35 10.39 -10.39 13.14
N HIS A 36 9.11 -10.62 13.40
CA HIS A 36 8.64 -11.63 14.35
C HIS A 36 8.22 -12.97 13.71
N THR A 37 8.43 -13.13 12.40
CA THR A 37 8.08 -14.37 11.69
C THR A 37 9.32 -15.21 11.43
N ASP A 38 9.31 -16.45 11.95
CA ASP A 38 10.38 -17.43 11.72
C ASP A 38 10.08 -18.41 10.58
N LYS A 39 8.79 -18.60 10.23
CA LYS A 39 8.39 -19.50 9.14
C LYS A 39 8.66 -18.87 7.78
N ARG A 40 9.58 -19.46 7.01
CA ARG A 40 10.01 -18.98 5.69
C ARG A 40 8.85 -18.67 4.73
N THR A 41 7.90 -19.58 4.58
CA THR A 41 6.75 -19.39 3.66
C THR A 41 5.87 -18.20 4.06
N PHE A 42 5.71 -17.94 5.36
CA PHE A 42 4.97 -16.78 5.85
C PHE A 42 5.77 -15.48 5.65
N ARG A 43 7.10 -15.53 5.83
CA ARG A 43 7.98 -14.38 5.52
C ARG A 43 7.93 -14.01 4.03
N GLU A 44 7.94 -14.99 3.14
CA GLU A 44 7.87 -14.76 1.69
C GLU A 44 6.57 -14.01 1.32
N ALA A 45 5.42 -14.48 1.82
CA ALA A 45 4.14 -13.80 1.60
C ALA A 45 4.09 -12.38 2.20
N LEU A 46 4.66 -12.18 3.41
CA LEU A 46 4.76 -10.85 4.02
C LEU A 46 5.64 -9.90 3.21
N HIS A 47 6.76 -10.40 2.66
CA HIS A 47 7.65 -9.62 1.80
C HIS A 47 6.97 -9.23 0.48
N GLU A 48 6.25 -10.15 -0.16
CA GLU A 48 5.45 -9.84 -1.36
C GLU A 48 4.42 -8.75 -1.07
N ARG A 49 3.73 -8.85 0.07
CA ARG A 49 2.76 -7.83 0.49
C ARG A 49 3.42 -6.49 0.76
N LEU A 50 4.58 -6.47 1.42
CA LEU A 50 5.36 -5.26 1.67
C LEU A 50 5.76 -4.59 0.35
N GLN A 51 6.26 -5.36 -0.62
CA GLN A 51 6.60 -4.82 -1.95
C GLN A 51 5.39 -4.18 -2.66
N GLN A 52 4.20 -4.76 -2.52
CA GLN A 52 2.98 -4.14 -3.07
C GLN A 52 2.69 -2.79 -2.40
N VAL A 53 2.79 -2.71 -1.08
CA VAL A 53 2.58 -1.47 -0.32
C VAL A 53 3.62 -0.42 -0.69
N ASP A 54 4.90 -0.79 -0.77
CA ASP A 54 5.97 0.12 -1.19
C ASP A 54 5.71 0.70 -2.58
N ARG A 55 5.31 -0.14 -3.55
CA ARG A 55 4.96 0.34 -4.91
C ARG A 55 3.77 1.29 -4.89
N LEU A 56 2.78 1.04 -4.05
CA LEU A 56 1.62 1.93 -3.91
C LEU A 56 2.04 3.27 -3.32
N ILE A 57 2.84 3.28 -2.25
CA ILE A 57 3.40 4.50 -1.65
C ILE A 57 4.14 5.32 -2.70
N GLN A 58 5.06 4.70 -3.47
CA GLN A 58 5.77 5.40 -4.53
C GLN A 58 4.84 6.03 -5.57
N ARG A 59 3.76 5.34 -5.94
CA ARG A 59 2.78 5.84 -6.92
C ARG A 59 1.93 6.99 -6.38
N VAL A 60 1.60 7.00 -5.10
CA VAL A 60 0.74 8.04 -4.50
C VAL A 60 1.54 9.23 -3.96
N SER A 61 2.81 9.00 -3.58
CA SER A 61 3.72 10.03 -3.06
C SER A 61 4.52 10.74 -4.14
N THR A 62 4.43 10.32 -5.40
CA THR A 62 5.01 11.07 -6.52
C THR A 62 3.96 12.06 -7.05
N PRO A 63 4.00 13.36 -6.66
CA PRO A 63 3.18 14.38 -7.28
C PRO A 63 3.69 14.64 -8.70
N GLY A 64 3.23 13.81 -9.65
CA GLY A 64 3.48 14.00 -11.07
C GLY A 64 4.17 12.82 -11.74
N SER A 65 3.38 12.05 -12.50
CA SER A 65 3.79 11.77 -13.87
C SER A 65 2.51 11.72 -14.72
N PRO A 66 2.01 12.89 -15.17
CA PRO A 66 1.22 12.93 -16.38
C PRO A 66 2.16 12.67 -17.56
N GLU A 67 2.00 11.52 -18.21
CA GLU A 67 2.19 11.40 -19.66
C GLU A 67 0.87 10.96 -20.28
#